data_AF-A0A0F8XBN9-F1
#
_entry.id   AF-A0A0F8XBN9-F1
#
_cell.length_a   1.000
_cell.length_b   1.000
_cell.length_c   1.000
_cell.angle_alpha   90.00
_cell.angle_beta   90.00
_cell.angle_gamma   90.00
#
_symmetry.space_group_name_H-M   'P 1'
#
loop_
_entity.id
_entity.type
_entity.pdbx_description
1 polymer ?
#
loop_
_entity_poly.entity_id
_entity_poly.type
_entity_poly.pdbx_seq_one_letter_code
_entity_poly.pdbx_strand_id
1 'polypeptide(L)'
;MAEHEILAPSRITDLPPTTTGGPGEDLSKTELMLKLRRRFLYAWNHPKWKRWRDQSQEDHDFHSGKEQWPKDIRAQLEGTDRAILQINEIRPVVEVVTGFERASRLEIRPVPEGPEDIENVTILSRIMKRASKDQELDFVMSDGFKEGVIGGLAVWFVGIDYTEDPINGRLVMIKTKRGSVIWDPDRERYDLGDAREVFWHKMVAVDLIKAQYPDKADLIESALTLVKQTAAGPADTVIPSQDPRDAYKTDSLDSISFYDGARDEVRIMEVWYRVWDRIHLIADKRRNTVEEIPKGPDVLRLARALAEQDPEVKVIERFRKRIEMSVILPAINM
;
A
#
# COMPACT_ATOMS: atom_id res chain seq x y z
N MET A 1 -12.28 31.21 37.93
CA MET A 1 -11.26 31.07 36.87
C MET A 1 -10.94 29.59 36.80
N ALA A 2 -11.47 28.90 35.79
CA ALA A 2 -11.24 27.47 35.61
C ALA A 2 -9.79 27.28 35.17
N GLU A 3 -9.00 26.60 35.99
CA GLU A 3 -7.68 26.13 35.60
C GLU A 3 -7.88 25.15 34.45
N HIS A 4 -7.54 25.59 33.23
CA HIS A 4 -7.37 24.70 32.11
C HIS A 4 -6.23 23.75 32.46
N GLU A 5 -6.58 22.53 32.81
CA GLU A 5 -5.67 21.42 32.97
C GLU A 5 -5.02 21.15 31.60
N ILE A 6 -3.85 21.76 31.35
CA ILE A 6 -3.07 21.52 30.14
C ILE A 6 -2.38 20.16 30.31
N LEU A 7 -3.17 19.09 30.18
CA LEU A 7 -2.69 17.84 29.59
C LEU A 7 -2.21 18.20 28.19
N ALA A 8 -0.92 17.98 27.90
CA ALA A 8 -0.31 18.37 26.62
C ALA A 8 -1.23 18.01 25.45
N PRO A 9 -1.80 19.00 24.72
CA PRO A 9 -2.88 18.75 23.77
C PRO A 9 -2.39 17.73 22.74
N SER A 10 -3.07 16.60 22.64
CA SER A 10 -2.93 15.71 21.49
C SER A 10 -3.21 16.54 20.25
N ARG A 11 -2.22 16.67 19.36
CA ARG A 11 -2.39 17.44 18.13
C ARG A 11 -3.46 16.74 17.29
N ILE A 12 -4.15 17.48 16.42
CA ILE A 12 -5.12 16.89 15.48
C ILE A 12 -4.47 15.75 14.65
N THR A 13 -3.16 15.83 14.41
CA THR A 13 -2.33 14.79 13.77
C THR A 13 -2.20 13.49 14.56
N ASP A 14 -2.44 13.52 15.87
CA ASP A 14 -2.28 12.39 16.79
C ASP A 14 -3.64 11.73 17.10
N LEU A 15 -4.73 12.31 16.58
CA LEU A 15 -6.06 11.73 16.71
C LEU A 15 -6.23 10.58 15.70
N PRO A 16 -6.87 9.48 16.10
CA PRO A 16 -7.28 8.47 15.12
C PRO A 16 -8.23 9.14 14.10
N PRO A 17 -8.11 8.84 12.79
CA PRO A 17 -9.03 9.39 11.81
C PRO A 17 -10.45 8.98 12.17
N THR A 18 -11.41 9.91 12.06
CA THR A 18 -12.83 9.74 12.43
C THR A 18 -13.54 8.57 11.72
N THR A 19 -12.90 7.96 10.72
CA THR A 19 -13.41 6.84 9.91
C THR A 19 -12.75 5.49 10.21
N THR A 20 -11.85 5.40 11.19
CA THR A 20 -11.51 4.13 11.81
C THR A 20 -12.48 3.86 12.95
N GLY A 21 -13.16 2.70 12.91
CA GLY A 21 -13.77 2.07 14.07
C GLY A 21 -12.87 2.25 15.30
N GLY A 22 -13.49 2.50 16.44
CA GLY A 22 -12.83 3.12 17.59
C GLY A 22 -11.48 2.47 17.93
N PRO A 23 -10.54 3.23 18.51
CA PRO A 23 -9.25 2.67 18.92
C PRO A 23 -9.48 1.48 19.86
N GLY A 24 -9.10 0.27 19.41
CA GLY A 24 -9.29 -1.00 20.11
C GLY A 24 -10.45 -1.89 19.62
N GLU A 25 -11.12 -1.57 18.52
CA GLU A 25 -12.17 -2.45 17.96
C GLU A 25 -11.55 -3.65 17.23
N ASP A 26 -11.51 -4.80 17.89
CA ASP A 26 -11.17 -6.10 17.30
C ASP A 26 -12.26 -6.51 16.31
N LEU A 27 -12.20 -5.96 15.09
CA LEU A 27 -13.06 -6.34 13.98
C LEU A 27 -12.90 -7.84 13.71
N SER A 28 -14.01 -8.53 13.45
CA SER A 28 -13.91 -9.89 12.94
C SER A 28 -13.13 -9.90 11.61
N LYS A 29 -12.42 -10.99 11.32
CA LYS A 29 -11.61 -11.10 10.08
C LYS A 29 -12.45 -10.78 8.82
N THR A 30 -13.72 -11.17 8.84
CA THR A 30 -14.68 -10.91 7.76
C THR A 30 -15.02 -9.42 7.61
N GLU A 31 -15.31 -8.72 8.72
CA GLU A 31 -15.62 -7.29 8.68
C GLU A 31 -14.40 -6.46 8.26
N LEU A 32 -13.21 -6.83 8.75
CA LEU A 32 -11.97 -6.20 8.35
C LEU A 32 -11.74 -6.37 6.84
N MET A 33 -11.91 -7.59 6.30
CA MET A 33 -11.79 -7.85 4.88
C MET A 33 -12.78 -6.99 4.06
N LEU A 34 -14.05 -6.93 4.46
CA LEU A 34 -15.07 -6.10 3.78
C LEU A 34 -14.73 -4.61 3.85
N LYS A 35 -14.19 -4.13 4.96
CA LYS A 35 -13.72 -2.75 5.12
C LYS A 35 -12.55 -2.44 4.19
N LEU A 36 -11.53 -3.32 4.13
CA LEU A 36 -10.38 -3.16 3.26
C LEU A 36 -10.78 -3.25 1.77
N ARG A 37 -11.68 -4.16 1.41
CA ARG A 37 -12.26 -4.25 0.05
C ARG A 37 -12.95 -2.95 -0.36
N ARG A 38 -13.79 -2.37 0.52
CA ARG A 38 -14.45 -1.08 0.25
C ARG A 38 -13.44 0.05 0.06
N ARG A 39 -12.42 0.12 0.92
CA ARG A 39 -11.35 1.13 0.81
C ARG A 39 -10.52 0.98 -0.46
N PHE A 40 -10.25 -0.26 -0.87
CA PHE A 40 -9.59 -0.53 -2.14
C PHE A 40 -10.43 -0.07 -3.33
N LEU A 41 -11.73 -0.40 -3.36
CA LEU A 41 -12.63 0.05 -4.42
C LEU A 41 -12.75 1.57 -4.46
N TYR A 42 -12.78 2.22 -3.29
CA TYR A 42 -12.73 3.67 -3.19
C TYR A 42 -11.44 4.23 -3.79
N ALA A 43 -10.27 3.73 -3.37
CA ALA A 43 -8.99 4.18 -3.90
C ALA A 43 -8.85 3.90 -5.41
N TRP A 44 -9.29 2.74 -5.87
CA TRP A 44 -9.26 2.34 -7.28
C TRP A 44 -10.08 3.27 -8.15
N ASN A 45 -11.32 3.55 -7.75
CA ASN A 45 -12.25 4.39 -8.51
C ASN A 45 -12.05 5.89 -8.27
N HIS A 46 -11.17 6.27 -7.34
CA HIS A 46 -10.91 7.68 -7.07
C HIS A 46 -10.34 8.38 -8.32
N PRO A 47 -10.85 9.57 -8.70
CA PRO A 47 -10.44 10.27 -9.93
C PRO A 47 -8.93 10.46 -10.07
N LYS A 48 -8.22 10.69 -8.96
CA LYS A 48 -6.74 10.79 -8.94
C LYS A 48 -6.06 9.53 -9.51
N TRP A 49 -6.48 8.35 -9.04
CA TRP A 49 -5.90 7.08 -9.46
C TRP A 49 -6.37 6.67 -10.85
N LYS A 50 -7.64 6.90 -11.18
CA LYS A 50 -8.17 6.66 -12.53
C LYS A 50 -7.39 7.46 -13.57
N ARG A 51 -7.28 8.77 -13.36
CA ARG A 51 -6.51 9.67 -14.24
C ARG A 51 -5.07 9.22 -14.38
N TRP A 52 -4.40 8.89 -13.28
CA TRP A 52 -3.00 8.44 -13.35
C TRP A 52 -2.87 7.14 -14.15
N ARG A 53 -3.76 6.16 -13.98
CA ARG A 53 -3.69 4.90 -14.75
C ARG A 53 -3.88 5.13 -16.26
N ASP A 54 -4.84 5.98 -16.62
CA ASP A 54 -5.12 6.30 -18.03
C ASP A 54 -3.94 7.04 -18.67
N GLN A 55 -3.43 8.08 -18.00
CA GLN A 55 -2.27 8.85 -18.46
C GLN A 55 -1.01 7.99 -18.53
N SER A 56 -0.74 7.20 -17.49
CA SER A 56 0.44 6.35 -17.44
C SER A 56 0.41 5.32 -18.57
N GLN A 57 -0.74 4.72 -18.88
CA GLN A 57 -0.87 3.81 -20.02
C GLN A 57 -0.55 4.52 -21.35
N GLU A 58 -1.13 5.71 -21.56
CA GLU A 58 -0.85 6.56 -22.72
C GLU A 58 0.65 6.88 -22.83
N ASP A 59 1.28 7.37 -21.76
CA ASP A 59 2.71 7.73 -21.72
C ASP A 59 3.61 6.56 -22.15
N HIS A 60 3.29 5.34 -21.69
CA HIS A 60 4.01 4.14 -22.08
C HIS A 60 3.79 3.76 -23.55
N ASP A 61 2.58 3.93 -24.08
CA ASP A 61 2.28 3.68 -25.48
C ASP A 61 2.96 4.70 -26.40
N PHE A 62 3.04 5.96 -25.98
CA PHE A 62 3.80 7.01 -26.64
C PHE A 62 5.31 6.74 -26.61
N HIS A 63 5.86 6.36 -25.45
CA HIS A 63 7.28 6.02 -25.30
C HIS A 63 7.67 4.80 -26.16
N SER A 64 6.83 3.75 -26.17
CA SER A 64 7.09 2.54 -26.99
C SER A 64 6.91 2.79 -28.49
N GLY A 65 6.18 3.84 -28.86
CA GLY A 65 5.84 4.14 -30.24
C GLY A 65 4.70 3.27 -30.78
N LYS A 66 3.82 2.76 -29.92
CA LYS A 66 2.69 1.92 -30.34
C LYS A 66 1.47 2.73 -30.78
N GLU A 67 1.06 3.72 -29.99
CA GLU A 67 -0.18 4.51 -30.22
C GLU A 67 0.10 6.03 -30.18
N GLN A 68 1.00 6.55 -31.02
CA GLN A 68 1.28 8.00 -31.09
C GLN A 68 0.27 8.81 -31.92
N TRP A 69 -0.64 8.13 -32.62
CA TRP A 69 -1.64 8.74 -33.49
C TRP A 69 -3.04 8.52 -32.92
N PRO A 70 -3.92 9.55 -33.00
CA PRO A 70 -5.34 9.35 -32.76
C PRO A 70 -5.88 8.23 -33.66
N LYS A 71 -6.68 7.32 -33.08
CA LYS A 71 -7.15 6.09 -33.76
C LYS A 71 -7.99 6.39 -35.00
N ASP A 72 -8.80 7.43 -34.95
CA ASP A 72 -9.60 7.94 -36.04
C ASP A 72 -8.75 8.46 -37.21
N ILE A 73 -7.71 9.25 -36.92
CA ILE A 73 -6.79 9.78 -37.93
C ILE A 73 -5.98 8.67 -38.57
N ARG A 74 -5.47 7.73 -37.76
CA ARG A 74 -4.77 6.53 -38.26
C ARG A 74 -5.66 5.73 -39.20
N ALA A 75 -6.91 5.46 -38.83
CA ALA A 75 -7.84 4.71 -39.66
C ALA A 75 -8.18 5.42 -40.98
N GLN A 76 -8.30 6.75 -40.96
CA GLN A 76 -8.51 7.55 -42.18
C GLN A 76 -7.31 7.48 -43.14
N LEU A 77 -6.08 7.54 -42.60
CA LEU A 77 -4.86 7.44 -43.39
C LEU A 77 -4.68 6.04 -43.99
N GLU A 78 -4.91 4.99 -43.18
CA GLU A 78 -4.92 3.60 -43.65
C GLU A 78 -5.99 3.37 -44.73
N GLY A 79 -7.19 3.94 -44.56
CA GLY A 79 -8.27 3.85 -45.54
C GLY A 79 -8.04 4.64 -46.85
N THR A 80 -7.12 5.60 -46.84
CA THR A 80 -6.73 6.38 -48.04
C THR A 80 -5.40 5.92 -48.65
N ASP A 81 -4.89 4.76 -48.21
CA ASP A 81 -3.61 4.17 -48.64
C ASP A 81 -2.42 5.15 -48.50
N ARG A 82 -2.46 5.99 -47.46
CA ARG A 82 -1.39 6.93 -47.13
C ARG A 82 -0.46 6.35 -46.07
N ALA A 83 0.83 6.47 -46.30
CA ALA A 83 1.83 6.06 -45.32
C ALA A 83 1.72 6.89 -44.02
N ILE A 84 1.70 6.19 -42.88
CA ILE A 84 1.73 6.79 -41.55
C ILE A 84 3.18 6.88 -41.11
N LEU A 85 3.77 8.07 -41.24
CA LEU A 85 5.11 8.33 -40.72
C LEU A 85 5.03 8.60 -39.22
N GLN A 86 5.81 7.87 -38.43
CA GLN A 86 5.87 8.05 -36.98
C GLN A 86 7.33 8.23 -36.55
N ILE A 87 7.62 9.36 -35.89
CA ILE A 87 8.95 9.71 -35.39
C ILE A 87 8.88 9.81 -33.87
N ASN A 88 9.55 8.89 -33.18
CA ASN A 88 9.52 8.83 -31.72
C ASN A 88 10.64 9.68 -31.12
N GLU A 89 10.31 10.93 -30.79
CA GLU A 89 11.21 11.87 -30.10
C GLU A 89 11.26 11.66 -28.58
N ILE A 90 10.30 10.92 -28.01
CA ILE A 90 10.17 10.72 -26.56
C ILE A 90 11.23 9.72 -26.07
N ARG A 91 11.39 8.59 -26.78
CA ARG A 91 12.32 7.53 -26.38
C ARG A 91 13.77 8.03 -26.23
N PRO A 92 14.36 8.77 -27.20
CA PRO A 92 15.71 9.31 -27.05
C PRO A 92 15.88 10.20 -25.81
N VAL A 93 14.88 11.03 -25.50
CA VAL A 93 14.93 11.91 -24.31
C VAL A 93 14.91 11.09 -23.02
N VAL A 94 14.05 10.08 -22.92
CA VAL A 94 14.01 9.16 -21.77
C VAL A 94 15.33 8.40 -21.62
N GLU A 95 15.94 7.97 -22.72
CA GLU A 95 17.24 7.29 -22.72
C GLU A 95 18.38 8.20 -22.23
N VAL A 96 18.37 9.48 -22.62
CA VAL A 96 19.35 10.47 -22.11
C VAL A 96 19.19 10.66 -20.61
N VAL A 97 17.97 10.88 -20.12
CA VAL A 97 17.71 11.11 -18.68
C VAL A 97 18.08 9.87 -17.85
N THR A 98 17.69 8.69 -18.29
CA THR A 98 18.07 7.43 -17.61
C THR A 98 19.57 7.12 -17.74
N GLY A 99 20.21 7.57 -18.81
CA GLY A 99 21.66 7.54 -18.97
C GLY A 99 22.39 8.40 -17.94
N PHE A 100 21.89 9.60 -17.68
CA PHE A 100 22.42 10.47 -16.61
C PHE A 100 22.28 9.82 -15.24
N GLU A 101 21.12 9.27 -14.90
CA GLU A 101 20.91 8.57 -13.62
C GLU A 101 21.91 7.42 -13.42
N ARG A 102 22.14 6.62 -14.46
CA ARG A 102 23.13 5.52 -14.41
C ARG A 102 24.57 6.02 -14.24
N ALA A 103 24.90 7.19 -14.79
CA ALA A 103 26.21 7.80 -14.62
C ALA A 103 26.40 8.40 -13.23
N SER A 104 25.31 8.82 -12.56
CA SER A 104 25.31 9.47 -11.25
C SER A 104 24.56 8.66 -10.18
N ARG A 105 24.76 7.33 -10.14
CA ARG A 105 24.12 6.45 -9.16
C ARG A 105 24.35 6.93 -7.73
N LEU A 106 23.26 6.98 -6.96
CA LEU A 106 23.26 7.35 -5.56
C LEU A 106 23.18 6.11 -4.67
N GLU A 107 24.04 6.05 -3.66
CA GLU A 107 24.01 5.01 -2.62
C GLU A 107 23.29 5.55 -1.38
N ILE A 108 22.37 4.75 -0.82
CA ILE A 108 21.77 5.04 0.49
C ILE A 108 22.78 4.68 1.58
N ARG A 109 23.14 5.66 2.42
CA ARG A 109 24.12 5.47 3.49
C ARG A 109 23.56 5.91 4.83
N PRO A 110 23.58 5.05 5.87
CA PRO A 110 23.27 5.48 7.22
C PRO A 110 24.36 6.42 7.73
N VAL A 111 23.96 7.45 8.48
CA VAL A 111 24.86 8.47 9.05
C VAL A 111 24.69 8.42 10.58
N PRO A 112 25.77 8.40 11.38
CA PRO A 112 25.66 8.38 12.83
C PRO A 112 25.18 9.73 13.36
N GLU A 113 24.29 9.71 14.35
CA GLU A 113 23.85 10.93 15.05
C GLU A 113 24.79 11.26 16.22
N GLY A 114 25.35 10.23 16.88
CA GLY A 114 26.34 10.37 17.96
C GLY A 114 27.54 9.42 17.84
N PRO A 115 28.61 9.63 18.65
CA PRO A 115 29.78 8.74 18.69
C PRO A 115 29.45 7.28 19.02
N GLU A 116 28.40 7.05 19.81
CA GLU A 116 27.88 5.74 20.20
C GLU A 116 27.32 4.92 19.03
N ASP A 117 26.87 5.59 17.97
CA ASP A 117 26.24 4.93 16.82
C ASP A 117 27.24 4.49 15.74
N ILE A 118 28.50 4.92 15.84
CA ILE A 118 29.52 4.71 14.80
C ILE A 118 29.68 3.22 14.47
N GLU A 119 29.71 2.36 15.49
CA GLU A 119 29.84 0.91 15.31
C GLU A 119 28.59 0.33 14.63
N ASN A 120 27.40 0.70 15.12
CA ASN A 120 26.12 0.25 14.55
C ASN A 120 25.96 0.67 13.08
N VAL A 121 26.27 1.93 12.76
CA VAL A 121 26.21 2.46 11.39
C VAL A 121 27.21 1.76 10.46
N THR A 122 28.40 1.42 10.98
CA THR A 122 29.39 0.64 10.22
C THR A 122 28.87 -0.75 9.88
N ILE A 123 28.22 -1.43 10.83
CA ILE A 123 27.61 -2.74 10.62
C ILE A 123 26.45 -2.63 9.62
N LEU A 124 25.53 -1.69 9.81
CA LEU A 124 24.40 -1.45 8.91
C LEU A 124 24.85 -1.15 7.47
N SER A 125 25.89 -0.32 7.32
CA SER A 125 26.46 0.00 6.01
C SER A 125 26.98 -1.27 5.30
N ARG A 126 27.60 -2.20 6.03
CA ARG A 126 28.08 -3.47 5.44
C ARG A 126 26.92 -4.39 5.05
N ILE A 127 25.89 -4.48 5.88
CA ILE A 127 24.68 -5.27 5.59
C ILE A 127 23.99 -4.71 4.34
N MET A 128 23.77 -3.39 4.28
CA MET A 128 23.15 -2.74 3.12
C MET A 128 23.96 -2.97 1.85
N LYS A 129 25.29 -2.77 1.88
CA LYS A 129 26.16 -3.03 0.73
C LYS A 129 26.09 -4.48 0.25
N ARG A 130 26.03 -5.43 1.20
CA ARG A 130 25.90 -6.85 0.86
C ARG A 130 24.57 -7.12 0.18
N ALA A 131 23.47 -6.65 0.76
CA ALA A 131 22.13 -6.81 0.18
C ALA A 131 22.02 -6.15 -1.20
N SER A 132 22.56 -4.94 -1.37
CA SER A 132 22.57 -4.23 -2.65
C SER A 132 23.32 -4.99 -3.73
N LYS A 133 24.46 -5.60 -3.40
CA LYS A 133 25.24 -6.40 -4.35
C LYS A 133 24.53 -7.71 -4.71
N ASP A 134 23.99 -8.41 -3.73
CA ASP A 134 23.35 -9.71 -3.93
C ASP A 134 22.09 -9.62 -4.82
N GLN A 135 21.49 -8.43 -4.92
CA GLN A 135 20.26 -8.20 -5.69
C GLN A 135 20.44 -7.29 -6.89
N GLU A 136 21.68 -6.92 -7.20
CA GLU A 136 21.96 -6.02 -8.31
C GLU A 136 21.10 -4.74 -8.21
N LEU A 137 21.03 -4.17 -7.00
CA LEU A 137 20.04 -3.16 -6.63
C LEU A 137 20.06 -1.93 -7.55
N ASP A 138 21.23 -1.60 -8.09
CA ASP A 138 21.40 -0.56 -9.08
C ASP A 138 20.47 -0.75 -10.30
N PHE A 139 20.31 -1.98 -10.78
CA PHE A 139 19.43 -2.27 -11.92
C PHE A 139 17.95 -2.14 -11.52
N VAL A 140 17.59 -2.60 -10.33
CA VAL A 140 16.21 -2.49 -9.80
C VAL A 140 15.82 -1.02 -9.59
N MET A 141 16.75 -0.20 -9.08
CA MET A 141 16.56 1.24 -8.92
C MET A 141 16.48 1.95 -10.28
N SER A 142 17.41 1.68 -11.21
CA SER A 142 17.35 2.28 -12.55
C SER A 142 16.09 1.88 -13.33
N ASP A 143 15.61 0.65 -13.17
CA ASP A 143 14.37 0.17 -13.81
C ASP A 143 13.14 0.89 -13.23
N GLY A 144 13.06 1.03 -11.91
CA GLY A 144 12.01 1.84 -11.29
C GLY A 144 12.12 3.33 -11.63
N PHE A 145 13.33 3.89 -11.70
CA PHE A 145 13.53 5.28 -12.11
C PHE A 145 13.03 5.52 -13.53
N LYS A 146 13.34 4.61 -14.46
CA LYS A 146 12.83 4.66 -15.84
C LYS A 146 11.30 4.60 -15.88
N GLU A 147 10.67 3.71 -15.11
CA GLU A 147 9.20 3.66 -15.00
C GLU A 147 8.63 4.99 -14.46
N GLY A 148 9.30 5.60 -13.47
CA GLY A 148 8.91 6.90 -12.93
C GLY A 148 9.05 8.04 -13.93
N VAL A 149 10.08 8.04 -14.77
CA VAL A 149 10.29 9.02 -15.85
C VAL A 149 9.22 8.90 -16.94
N ILE A 150 8.79 7.67 -17.27
CA ILE A 150 7.78 7.44 -18.30
C ILE A 150 6.37 7.69 -17.76
N GLY A 151 5.96 6.95 -16.71
CA GLY A 151 4.58 6.91 -16.22
C GLY A 151 4.32 7.79 -15.00
N GLY A 152 5.28 8.61 -14.57
CA GLY A 152 5.16 9.55 -13.46
C GLY A 152 5.20 8.94 -12.05
N LEU A 153 5.21 7.61 -11.92
CA LEU A 153 5.25 6.92 -10.63
C LEU A 153 5.92 5.56 -10.74
N ALA A 154 6.83 5.29 -9.81
CA ALA A 154 7.37 3.96 -9.56
C ALA A 154 7.36 3.66 -8.06
N VAL A 155 7.17 2.39 -7.73
CA VAL A 155 7.15 1.92 -6.34
C VAL A 155 8.06 0.72 -6.22
N TRP A 156 8.94 0.79 -5.23
CA TRP A 156 9.76 -0.34 -4.80
C TRP A 156 9.21 -0.89 -3.50
N PHE A 157 9.05 -2.21 -3.46
CA PHE A 157 8.79 -2.91 -2.22
C PHE A 157 10.13 -3.28 -1.58
N VAL A 158 10.25 -3.00 -0.28
CA VAL A 158 11.38 -3.43 0.55
C VAL A 158 10.83 -4.35 1.63
N GLY A 159 11.37 -5.55 1.71
CA GLY A 159 10.90 -6.57 2.65
C GLY A 159 11.96 -7.61 2.95
N ILE A 160 11.57 -8.65 3.70
CA ILE A 160 12.43 -9.79 3.99
C ILE A 160 11.82 -11.01 3.31
N ASP A 161 12.61 -11.65 2.46
CA ASP A 161 12.27 -12.89 1.77
C ASP A 161 12.87 -14.08 2.54
N TYR A 162 12.00 -15.00 2.95
CA TYR A 162 12.36 -16.19 3.71
C TYR A 162 12.45 -17.45 2.83
N THR A 163 12.36 -17.31 1.50
CA THR A 163 12.31 -18.45 0.58
C THR A 163 13.61 -19.26 0.56
N GLU A 164 14.76 -18.59 0.52
CA GLU A 164 16.08 -19.25 0.48
C GLU A 164 16.68 -19.48 1.87
N ASP A 165 16.51 -18.51 2.80
CA ASP A 165 16.93 -18.62 4.20
C ASP A 165 15.72 -18.40 5.12
N PRO A 166 15.02 -19.46 5.54
CA PRO A 166 13.85 -19.36 6.40
C PRO A 166 14.15 -18.84 7.81
N ILE A 167 15.42 -18.84 8.24
CA ILE A 167 15.81 -18.50 9.61
C ILE A 167 16.20 -17.03 9.70
N ASN A 168 17.14 -16.60 8.85
CA ASN A 168 17.64 -15.22 8.90
C ASN A 168 16.89 -14.29 7.94
N GLY A 169 16.31 -14.86 6.87
CA GLY A 169 15.71 -14.09 5.79
C GLY A 169 16.74 -13.31 4.98
N ARG A 170 16.38 -12.98 3.74
CA ARG A 170 17.15 -12.11 2.85
C ARG A 170 16.41 -10.79 2.68
N LEU A 171 17.06 -9.67 2.98
CA LEU A 171 16.50 -8.34 2.69
C LEU A 171 16.33 -8.20 1.18
N VAL A 172 15.11 -8.03 0.68
CA VAL A 172 14.78 -7.88 -0.74
C VAL A 172 14.23 -6.51 -1.07
N MET A 173 14.65 -5.97 -2.22
CA MET A 173 14.03 -4.82 -2.85
C MET A 173 13.61 -5.16 -4.27
N ILE A 174 12.32 -5.00 -4.56
CA ILE A 174 11.75 -5.34 -5.88
C ILE A 174 10.98 -4.16 -6.45
N LYS A 175 11.12 -3.92 -7.75
CA LYS A 175 10.26 -2.99 -8.48
C LYS A 175 8.89 -3.63 -8.64
N THR A 176 7.86 -2.97 -8.12
CA THR A 176 6.49 -3.44 -8.30
C THR A 176 6.00 -3.21 -9.74
N LYS A 177 5.01 -3.98 -10.18
CA LYS A 177 4.39 -3.77 -11.50
C LYS A 177 3.64 -2.44 -11.51
N ARG A 178 3.66 -1.73 -12.64
CA ARG A 178 2.87 -0.51 -12.86
C ARG A 178 1.41 -0.72 -12.42
N GLY A 179 0.92 0.18 -11.57
CA GLY A 179 -0.46 0.19 -11.09
C GLY A 179 -0.85 -1.00 -10.21
N SER A 180 0.12 -1.80 -9.76
CA SER A 180 -0.13 -2.88 -8.79
C SER A 180 -0.19 -2.38 -7.35
N VAL A 181 0.45 -1.25 -7.07
CA VAL A 181 0.39 -0.58 -5.76
C VAL A 181 -0.49 0.64 -5.87
N ILE A 182 -1.49 0.73 -4.99
CA ILE A 182 -2.30 1.92 -4.80
C ILE A 182 -2.38 2.25 -3.31
N TRP A 183 -2.58 3.50 -2.97
CA TRP A 183 -2.72 3.93 -1.58
C TRP A 183 -3.87 4.91 -1.45
N ASP A 184 -4.18 5.25 -0.20
CA ASP A 184 -5.22 6.20 0.16
C ASP A 184 -5.12 7.51 -0.65
N PRO A 185 -6.10 7.84 -1.51
CA PRO A 185 -6.06 9.04 -2.35
C PRO A 185 -6.20 10.35 -1.56
N ASP A 186 -6.64 10.28 -0.29
CA ASP A 186 -6.81 11.43 0.60
C ASP A 186 -5.51 11.83 1.31
N ARG A 187 -4.40 11.12 1.05
CA ARG A 187 -3.08 11.52 1.56
C ARG A 187 -2.64 12.87 1.00
N GLU A 188 -1.95 13.64 1.83
CA GLU A 188 -1.33 14.91 1.52
C GLU A 188 0.20 14.79 1.47
N ARG A 189 0.80 13.97 2.36
CA ARG A 189 2.25 13.87 2.47
C ARG A 189 2.84 12.97 1.38
N TYR A 190 4.06 13.29 0.93
CA TYR A 190 4.76 12.51 -0.09
C TYR A 190 5.26 11.16 0.42
N ASP A 191 5.65 11.09 1.69
CA ASP A 191 6.18 9.90 2.37
C ASP A 191 5.12 8.84 2.72
N LEU A 192 3.86 9.05 2.34
CA LEU A 192 2.71 8.23 2.73
C LEU A 192 2.52 8.12 4.26
N GLY A 193 3.15 9.00 5.05
CA GLY A 193 3.11 9.00 6.52
C GLY A 193 1.72 9.27 7.11
N ASP A 194 0.80 9.78 6.30
CA ASP A 194 -0.60 10.12 6.59
C ASP A 194 -1.63 9.20 5.87
N ALA A 195 -1.23 8.49 4.82
CA ALA A 195 -2.08 7.53 4.10
C ALA A 195 -2.69 6.47 5.03
N ARG A 196 -4.02 6.30 5.04
CA ARG A 196 -4.69 5.32 5.93
C ARG A 196 -4.31 3.88 5.61
N GLU A 197 -4.15 3.59 4.33
CA GLU A 197 -3.77 2.27 3.83
C GLU A 197 -2.94 2.33 2.53
N VAL A 198 -2.14 1.29 2.34
CA VAL A 198 -1.42 0.98 1.11
C VAL A 198 -1.81 -0.43 0.69
N PHE A 199 -2.20 -0.60 -0.56
CA PHE A 199 -2.61 -1.84 -1.16
C PHE A 199 -1.60 -2.25 -2.22
N TRP A 200 -1.15 -3.49 -2.18
CA TRP A 200 -0.41 -4.10 -3.28
C TRP A 200 -1.18 -5.32 -3.77
N HIS A 201 -1.59 -5.31 -5.04
CA HIS A 201 -2.45 -6.34 -5.60
C HIS A 201 -1.86 -6.97 -6.87
N LYS A 202 -2.18 -8.24 -7.08
CA LYS A 202 -1.87 -8.95 -8.32
C LYS A 202 -2.96 -9.97 -8.64
N MET A 203 -3.15 -10.24 -9.93
CA MET A 203 -3.89 -11.41 -10.39
C MET A 203 -2.97 -12.61 -10.30
N VAL A 204 -3.46 -13.71 -9.73
CA VAL A 204 -2.72 -14.96 -9.58
C VAL A 204 -3.64 -16.12 -9.91
N ALA A 205 -3.12 -17.11 -10.62
CA ALA A 205 -3.86 -18.33 -10.93
C ALA A 205 -4.33 -19.03 -9.64
N VAL A 206 -5.56 -19.54 -9.66
CA VAL A 206 -6.22 -20.11 -8.48
C VAL A 206 -5.48 -21.33 -7.93
N ASP A 207 -4.89 -22.15 -8.80
CA ASP A 207 -4.07 -23.31 -8.45
C ASP A 207 -2.82 -22.92 -7.64
N LEU A 208 -2.11 -21.86 -8.04
CA LEU A 208 -0.94 -21.33 -7.34
C LEU A 208 -1.32 -20.78 -5.97
N ILE A 209 -2.46 -20.12 -5.85
CA ILE A 209 -2.98 -19.63 -4.57
C ILE A 209 -3.32 -20.78 -3.63
N LYS A 210 -3.96 -21.85 -4.13
CA LYS A 210 -4.23 -23.06 -3.33
C LYS A 210 -2.93 -23.75 -2.90
N ALA A 211 -1.92 -23.81 -3.77
CA ALA A 211 -0.61 -24.37 -3.44
C ALA A 211 0.13 -23.54 -2.37
N GLN A 212 0.01 -22.21 -2.41
CA GLN A 212 0.61 -21.32 -1.41
C GLN A 212 -0.10 -21.38 -0.04
N TYR A 213 -1.42 -21.65 -0.03
CA TYR A 213 -2.25 -21.70 1.17
C TYR A 213 -3.03 -23.02 1.27
N PRO A 214 -2.33 -24.16 1.48
CA PRO A 214 -2.95 -25.49 1.46
C PRO A 214 -4.05 -25.63 2.53
N ASP A 215 -3.83 -25.09 3.73
CA ASP A 215 -4.79 -25.12 4.85
C ASP A 215 -6.10 -24.37 4.57
N LYS A 216 -6.11 -23.53 3.54
CA LYS A 216 -7.26 -22.71 3.13
C LYS A 216 -7.78 -23.09 1.75
N ALA A 217 -7.29 -24.16 1.13
CA ALA A 217 -7.64 -24.52 -0.24
C ALA A 217 -9.17 -24.72 -0.42
N ASP A 218 -9.81 -25.44 0.50
CA ASP A 218 -11.26 -25.69 0.48
C ASP A 218 -12.08 -24.39 0.67
N LEU A 219 -11.60 -23.49 1.52
CA LEU A 219 -12.22 -22.18 1.73
C LEU A 219 -12.12 -21.32 0.48
N ILE A 220 -10.96 -21.34 -0.19
CA ILE A 220 -10.74 -20.59 -1.44
C ILE A 220 -11.61 -21.16 -2.56
N GLU A 221 -11.72 -22.48 -2.65
CA GLU A 221 -12.54 -23.15 -3.65
C GLU A 221 -14.04 -22.89 -3.47
N SER A 222 -14.55 -23.06 -2.26
CA SER A 222 -15.96 -22.78 -1.95
C SER A 222 -16.31 -21.32 -2.21
N ALA A 223 -15.45 -20.40 -1.81
CA ALA A 223 -15.66 -18.97 -2.03
C ALA A 223 -15.62 -18.57 -3.51
N LEU A 224 -14.75 -19.19 -4.31
CA LEU A 224 -14.68 -18.94 -5.74
C LEU A 224 -15.81 -19.60 -6.52
N THR A 225 -16.44 -20.65 -5.99
CA THR A 225 -17.53 -21.37 -6.68
C THR A 225 -18.68 -20.42 -7.04
N LEU A 226 -19.10 -19.56 -6.11
CA LEU A 226 -20.16 -18.59 -6.35
C LEU A 226 -19.75 -17.51 -7.37
N VAL A 227 -18.50 -17.05 -7.30
CA VAL A 227 -17.92 -16.08 -8.23
C VAL A 227 -17.83 -16.67 -9.65
N LYS A 228 -17.45 -17.94 -9.78
CA LYS A 228 -17.41 -18.68 -11.05
C LYS A 228 -18.80 -18.85 -11.65
N GLN A 229 -19.80 -19.13 -10.82
CA GLN A 229 -21.20 -19.27 -11.26
C GLN A 229 -21.79 -17.94 -11.75
N THR A 230 -21.42 -16.82 -11.14
CA THR A 230 -21.85 -15.47 -11.57
C THR A 230 -21.04 -14.94 -12.75
N ALA A 231 -19.74 -15.27 -12.85
CA ALA A 231 -18.86 -14.88 -13.95
C ALA A 231 -19.05 -15.73 -15.24
N ALA A 232 -19.85 -16.80 -15.19
CA ALA A 232 -20.21 -17.62 -16.36
C ALA A 232 -21.32 -17.00 -17.23
N GLY A 233 -21.84 -15.82 -16.86
CA GLY A 233 -22.63 -14.97 -17.75
C GLY A 233 -21.73 -14.12 -18.67
N PRO A 234 -22.20 -13.72 -19.87
CA PRO A 234 -21.45 -12.77 -20.71
C PRO A 234 -21.12 -11.51 -19.89
N ALA A 235 -19.94 -10.94 -20.16
CA ALA A 235 -19.15 -10.02 -19.34
C ALA A 235 -19.77 -8.67 -18.89
N ASP A 236 -21.10 -8.56 -18.78
CA ASP A 236 -21.83 -7.38 -18.31
C ASP A 236 -22.93 -7.77 -17.30
N THR A 237 -22.57 -8.32 -16.14
CA THR A 237 -23.53 -8.45 -15.04
C THR A 237 -23.14 -7.52 -13.88
N VAL A 238 -23.43 -6.24 -14.09
CA VAL A 238 -23.72 -5.32 -12.98
C VAL A 238 -24.89 -5.91 -12.21
N ILE A 239 -24.67 -6.33 -10.97
CA ILE A 239 -25.78 -6.73 -10.08
C ILE A 239 -26.59 -5.44 -9.83
N PRO A 240 -27.84 -5.32 -10.32
CA PRO A 240 -28.65 -4.16 -10.00
C PRO A 240 -29.01 -4.24 -8.52
N SER A 241 -28.81 -3.15 -7.78
CA SER A 241 -29.48 -3.00 -6.49
C SER A 241 -30.99 -3.24 -6.70
N GLN A 242 -31.59 -4.12 -5.88
CA GLN A 242 -33.03 -4.39 -5.95
C GLN A 242 -33.90 -3.21 -5.49
N ASP A 243 -33.28 -2.09 -5.08
CA ASP A 243 -33.96 -0.87 -4.67
C ASP A 243 -33.97 0.16 -5.82
N PRO A 244 -35.15 0.52 -6.39
CA PRO A 244 -35.26 1.45 -7.52
C PRO A 244 -34.66 2.86 -7.28
N ARG A 245 -34.35 3.21 -6.02
CA ARG A 245 -33.70 4.46 -5.64
C ARG A 245 -32.17 4.43 -5.77
N ASP A 246 -31.57 3.24 -5.82
CA ASP A 246 -30.11 3.05 -5.96
C ASP A 246 -29.66 2.91 -7.42
N ALA A 247 -30.60 2.72 -8.35
CA ALA A 247 -30.31 2.60 -9.78
C ALA A 247 -29.60 3.84 -10.36
N TYR A 248 -29.88 5.04 -9.81
CA TYR A 248 -29.25 6.30 -10.24
C TYR A 248 -27.85 6.57 -9.64
N LYS A 249 -27.36 5.73 -8.73
CA LYS A 249 -25.96 5.79 -8.23
C LYS A 249 -25.04 4.77 -8.91
N THR A 250 -25.59 3.93 -9.79
CA THR A 250 -24.86 2.85 -10.48
C THR A 250 -24.37 3.31 -11.86
N ASP A 251 -24.04 4.59 -12.00
CA ASP A 251 -23.33 5.09 -13.19
C ASP A 251 -21.84 4.77 -13.03
N SER A 252 -21.45 3.61 -13.58
CA SER A 252 -20.08 3.33 -14.07
C SER A 252 -18.92 3.58 -13.08
N LEU A 253 -18.95 2.91 -11.93
CA LEU A 253 -17.69 2.51 -11.31
C LEU A 253 -17.06 1.49 -12.26
N ASP A 254 -15.93 1.79 -12.90
CA ASP A 254 -15.14 0.81 -13.66
C ASP A 254 -14.79 -0.34 -12.69
N SER A 255 -15.65 -1.36 -12.66
CA SER A 255 -15.65 -2.38 -11.64
C SER A 255 -14.45 -3.28 -11.88
N ILE A 256 -13.35 -2.99 -11.20
CA ILE A 256 -12.19 -3.87 -11.20
C ILE A 256 -12.65 -5.29 -10.91
N SER A 257 -12.41 -6.20 -11.85
CA SER A 257 -12.73 -7.59 -11.59
C SER A 257 -11.76 -8.17 -10.58
N PHE A 258 -12.33 -8.81 -9.56
CA PHE A 258 -11.59 -9.58 -8.56
C PHE A 258 -11.34 -11.02 -9.00
N TYR A 259 -11.95 -11.46 -10.12
CA TYR A 259 -11.80 -12.78 -10.70
C TYR A 259 -11.86 -12.72 -12.23
N ASP A 260 -10.88 -13.30 -12.90
CA ASP A 260 -10.85 -13.45 -14.35
C ASP A 260 -11.20 -14.90 -14.72
N GLY A 261 -12.42 -15.10 -15.22
CA GLY A 261 -12.91 -16.42 -15.61
C GLY A 261 -12.21 -17.02 -16.83
N ALA A 262 -11.63 -16.20 -17.71
CA ALA A 262 -10.94 -16.70 -18.90
C ALA A 262 -9.59 -17.33 -18.57
N ARG A 263 -8.93 -16.84 -17.51
CA ARG A 263 -7.60 -17.30 -17.06
C ARG A 263 -7.62 -18.10 -15.76
N ASP A 264 -8.79 -18.23 -15.13
CA ASP A 264 -8.95 -18.76 -13.77
C ASP A 264 -7.97 -18.09 -12.79
N GLU A 265 -7.93 -16.76 -12.83
CA GLU A 265 -7.07 -15.94 -11.97
C GLU A 265 -7.92 -15.18 -10.94
N VAL A 266 -7.46 -15.14 -9.70
CA VAL A 266 -8.06 -14.35 -8.62
C VAL A 266 -7.15 -13.20 -8.23
N ARG A 267 -7.74 -12.05 -7.89
CA ARG A 267 -6.99 -10.93 -7.33
C ARG A 267 -6.67 -11.21 -5.86
N ILE A 268 -5.39 -11.27 -5.52
CA ILE A 268 -4.89 -11.26 -4.15
C ILE A 268 -4.33 -9.88 -3.82
N MET A 269 -4.46 -9.47 -2.55
CA MET A 269 -3.95 -8.19 -2.11
C MET A 269 -3.24 -8.28 -0.77
N GLU A 270 -2.08 -7.68 -0.68
CA GLU A 270 -1.41 -7.34 0.57
C GLU A 270 -1.80 -5.91 0.95
N VAL A 271 -2.16 -5.70 2.21
CA VAL A 271 -2.64 -4.42 2.69
C VAL A 271 -1.91 -4.03 3.94
N TRP A 272 -1.23 -2.88 3.90
CA TRP A 272 -0.70 -2.21 5.09
C TRP A 272 -1.69 -1.16 5.55
N TYR A 273 -2.25 -1.34 6.73
CA TYR A 273 -3.23 -0.41 7.31
C TYR A 273 -2.85 -0.03 8.74
N ARG A 274 -3.38 1.11 9.18
CA ARG A 274 -3.09 1.65 10.51
C ARG A 274 -4.12 1.21 11.52
N VAL A 275 -3.62 0.72 12.65
CA VAL A 275 -4.37 0.46 13.87
C VAL A 275 -3.85 1.39 14.94
N TRP A 276 -4.78 1.91 15.75
CA TRP A 276 -4.44 2.80 16.85
C TRP A 276 -4.65 2.05 18.16
N ASP A 277 -3.54 1.74 18.82
CA ASP A 277 -3.54 1.17 20.16
C ASP A 277 -3.64 2.30 21.19
N ARG A 278 -4.52 2.14 22.18
CA ARG A 278 -4.46 2.94 23.41
C ARG A 278 -3.31 2.43 24.26
N ILE A 279 -2.40 3.32 24.62
CA ILE A 279 -1.30 3.06 25.55
C ILE A 279 -1.41 4.02 26.74
N HIS A 280 -1.03 3.51 27.90
CA HIS A 280 -0.95 4.31 29.11
C HIS A 280 0.53 4.44 29.47
N LEU A 281 0.98 5.67 29.69
CA LEU A 281 2.34 6.00 30.08
C LEU A 281 2.34 6.51 31.51
N ILE A 282 3.35 6.15 32.29
CA ILE A 282 3.63 6.75 33.59
C ILE A 282 4.84 7.67 33.45
N ALA A 283 4.65 8.95 33.76
CA ALA A 283 5.69 9.96 33.74
C ALA A 283 6.08 10.33 35.17
N ASP A 284 7.33 10.09 35.55
CA ASP A 284 7.91 10.47 36.84
C ASP A 284 8.78 11.73 36.65
N LYS A 285 8.33 12.86 37.19
CA LYS A 285 9.05 14.14 37.07
C LYS A 285 10.37 14.16 37.83
N ARG A 286 10.52 13.37 38.91
CA ARG A 286 11.76 13.34 39.70
C ARG A 286 12.91 12.71 38.93
N ARG A 287 12.60 11.63 38.21
CA ARG A 287 13.57 10.86 37.42
C ARG A 287 13.69 11.36 35.98
N ASN A 288 12.77 12.22 35.54
CA ASN A 288 12.65 12.64 34.14
C ASN A 288 12.52 11.42 33.20
N THR A 289 11.76 10.41 33.62
CA THR A 289 11.55 9.17 32.88
C THR A 289 10.07 9.01 32.53
N VAL A 290 9.82 8.44 31.35
CA VAL A 290 8.49 8.06 30.89
C VAL A 290 8.53 6.58 30.54
N GLU A 291 7.72 5.79 31.22
CA GLU A 291 7.63 4.35 31.01
C GLU A 291 6.24 3.96 30.52
N GLU A 292 6.16 2.95 29.66
CA GLU A 292 4.89 2.39 29.22
C GLU A 292 4.34 1.44 30.28
N ILE A 293 3.08 1.65 30.68
CA ILE A 293 2.39 0.78 31.61
C ILE A 293 1.97 -0.48 30.84
N PRO A 294 2.38 -1.69 31.27
CA PRO A 294 1.96 -2.94 30.65
C PRO A 294 0.44 -3.07 30.56
N LYS A 295 -0.06 -3.70 29.48
CA LYS A 295 -1.49 -3.94 29.30
C LYS A 295 -2.01 -4.88 30.40
N GLY A 296 -2.90 -4.37 31.25
CA GLY A 296 -3.58 -5.13 32.30
C GLY A 296 -4.46 -4.25 33.18
N PRO A 297 -5.70 -4.67 33.52
CA PRO A 297 -6.64 -3.84 34.26
C PRO A 297 -6.13 -3.48 35.67
N ASP A 298 -5.44 -4.42 36.32
CA ASP A 298 -4.88 -4.21 37.66
C ASP A 298 -3.67 -3.28 37.68
N VAL A 299 -2.81 -3.38 36.65
CA VAL A 299 -1.59 -2.56 36.54
C VAL A 299 -1.96 -1.10 36.26
N LEU A 300 -2.94 -0.87 35.39
CA LEU A 300 -3.46 0.48 35.13
C LEU A 300 -4.11 1.09 36.36
N ARG A 301 -4.89 0.31 37.12
CA ARG A 301 -5.50 0.76 38.38
C ARG A 301 -4.44 1.15 39.41
N LEU A 302 -3.39 0.33 39.56
CA LEU A 302 -2.28 0.61 40.47
C LEU A 302 -1.51 1.87 40.06
N ALA A 303 -1.23 2.05 38.76
CA ALA A 303 -0.55 3.23 38.25
C ALA A 303 -1.37 4.52 38.47
N ARG A 304 -2.70 4.46 38.31
CA ARG A 304 -3.60 5.58 38.62
C ARG A 304 -3.60 5.91 40.12
N ALA A 305 -3.70 4.89 40.98
CA ALA A 305 -3.64 5.08 42.43
C ALA A 305 -2.30 5.68 42.88
N LEU A 306 -1.19 5.30 42.25
CA LEU A 306 0.12 5.88 42.52
C LEU A 306 0.19 7.36 42.10
N ALA A 307 -0.37 7.71 40.95
CA ALA A 307 -0.44 9.10 40.49
C ALA A 307 -1.39 9.98 41.34
N GLU A 308 -2.40 9.39 41.99
CA GLU A 308 -3.26 10.09 42.95
C GLU A 308 -2.54 10.38 44.28
N GLN A 309 -1.59 9.52 44.68
CA GLN A 309 -0.83 9.67 45.92
C GLN A 309 0.41 10.58 45.77
N ASP A 310 1.02 10.64 44.59
CA ASP A 310 2.22 11.43 44.33
C ASP A 310 2.00 12.47 43.21
N PRO A 311 1.97 13.78 43.53
CA PRO A 311 1.78 14.86 42.55
C PRO A 311 2.85 14.93 41.45
N GLU A 312 4.00 14.29 41.66
CA GLU A 312 5.11 14.27 40.69
C GLU A 312 5.03 13.12 39.69
N VAL A 313 4.09 12.19 39.89
CA VAL A 313 3.80 11.08 38.98
C VAL A 313 2.51 11.38 38.22
N LYS A 314 2.54 11.26 36.89
CA LYS A 314 1.35 11.43 36.04
C LYS A 314 1.12 10.24 35.14
N VAL A 315 -0.11 9.75 35.10
CA VAL A 315 -0.55 8.80 34.07
C VAL A 315 -1.05 9.59 32.86
N ILE A 316 -0.47 9.32 31.69
CA ILE A 316 -0.82 9.97 30.43
C ILE A 316 -1.37 8.90 29.49
N GLU A 317 -2.57 9.13 28.96
CA GLU A 317 -3.12 8.30 27.89
C GLU A 317 -2.67 8.85 26.53
N ARG A 318 -2.13 7.97 25.68
CA ARG A 318 -1.72 8.31 24.32
C ARG A 318 -2.17 7.21 23.36
N PHE A 319 -2.30 7.58 22.09
CA PHE A 319 -2.50 6.61 21.02
C PHE A 319 -1.16 6.30 20.36
N ARG A 320 -0.84 5.01 20.26
CA ARG A 320 0.28 4.54 19.46
C ARG A 320 -0.25 4.07 18.12
N LYS A 321 0.36 4.60 17.06
CA LYS A 321 0.13 4.14 15.69
C LYS A 321 0.89 2.83 15.47
N ARG A 322 0.18 1.76 15.14
CA ARG A 322 0.74 0.48 14.69
C ARG A 322 0.36 0.27 13.23
N ILE A 323 1.30 -0.22 12.43
CA ILE A 323 1.02 -0.66 11.06
C ILE A 323 0.89 -2.17 11.10
N GLU A 324 -0.21 -2.68 10.58
CA GLU A 324 -0.44 -4.10 10.38
C GLU A 324 -0.46 -4.43 8.90
N MET A 325 0.00 -5.63 8.57
CA MET A 325 -0.09 -6.20 7.23
C MET A 325 -1.09 -7.35 7.25
N SER A 326 -1.99 -7.38 6.27
CA SER A 326 -2.89 -8.50 6.04
C SER A 326 -2.95 -8.86 4.56
N VAL A 327 -3.03 -10.16 4.29
CA VAL A 327 -3.30 -10.69 2.96
C VAL A 327 -4.79 -10.99 2.83
N ILE A 328 -5.45 -10.39 1.85
CA ILE A 328 -6.88 -10.54 1.61
C ILE A 328 -7.17 -11.08 0.21
N LEU A 329 -8.23 -11.87 0.12
CA LEU A 329 -8.82 -12.34 -1.13
C LEU A 329 -10.18 -11.64 -1.29
N PRO A 330 -10.24 -10.46 -1.95
CA PRO A 330 -11.46 -9.67 -2.07
C PRO A 330 -12.62 -10.38 -2.78
N ALA A 331 -12.33 -11.43 -3.55
CA ALA A 331 -13.34 -12.24 -4.22
C ALA A 331 -14.19 -13.10 -3.26
N ILE A 332 -13.76 -13.32 -2.01
CA ILE A 332 -14.25 -14.44 -1.18
C ILE A 332 -15.66 -14.26 -0.56
N ASN A 333 -16.27 -13.08 -0.58
CA ASN A 333 -17.66 -12.90 -0.11
C ASN A 333 -18.46 -12.09 -1.13
N MET A 334 -19.03 -12.76 -2.12
CA MET A 334 -20.23 -12.25 -2.82
C MET A 334 -21.44 -13.05 -2.37
#